data_AF-A0A085ZWC1-F1
#
_entry.id   AF-A0A085ZWC1-F1
#
_cell.length_a   1.000
_cell.length_b   1.000
_cell.length_c   1.000
_cell.angle_alpha   90.00
_cell.angle_beta   90.00
_cell.angle_gamma   90.00
#
_symmetry.space_group_name_H-M   'P 1'
#
loop_
_entity.id
_entity.type
_entity.pdbx_description
1 polymer ?
#
loop_
_entity_poly.entity_id
_entity_poly.type
_entity_poly.pdbx_seq_one_letter_code
_entity_poly.pdbx_strand_id
1 'polypeptide(L)'
;MQKWGFSANLNICSSISHHRPETLWAIITELKMKITTNKLMMSILKNRKIEFTSQNVSLPNELDELINSGFREEEGCILFKDYQYFGPGELDSELKKSEYEIFLNDINISDYVSEKLDEFEKLKIGVECGKRIYEQLNKHYQKDFRVLIYFGETLNGNEIDIYDDCIVKFHVIRVSCEDELKEFGIESKSEGVLIIQ
;
A
#
# COMPACT_ATOMS: atom_id res chain seq x y z
N MET A 1 66.44 30.00 -8.82
CA MET A 1 65.12 29.33 -8.80
C MET A 1 65.34 27.86 -9.13
N GLN A 2 65.00 26.99 -8.17
CA GLN A 2 65.30 25.55 -8.18
C GLN A 2 64.54 24.79 -9.28
N LYS A 3 65.28 23.96 -10.03
CA LYS A 3 64.78 22.68 -10.57
C LYS A 3 64.98 21.61 -9.49
N TRP A 4 64.33 20.45 -9.62
CA TRP A 4 64.81 19.07 -9.34
C TRP A 4 63.57 18.19 -9.14
N GLY A 5 63.37 17.24 -10.05
CA GLY A 5 62.51 16.08 -9.84
C GLY A 5 63.29 14.95 -9.17
N PHE A 6 62.58 14.01 -8.56
CA PHE A 6 63.11 12.68 -8.22
C PHE A 6 62.00 11.63 -8.29
N SER A 7 62.38 10.48 -8.85
CA SER A 7 61.60 9.26 -8.88
C SER A 7 62.06 8.25 -7.82
N ALA A 8 61.10 7.49 -7.31
CA ALA A 8 61.10 6.03 -7.09
C ALA A 8 61.98 5.34 -6.02
N ASN A 9 61.24 4.52 -5.24
CA ASN A 9 61.50 3.15 -4.74
C ASN A 9 62.36 2.93 -3.48
N LEU A 10 61.76 2.30 -2.46
CA LEU A 10 61.96 0.87 -2.13
C LEU A 10 61.11 0.38 -0.93
N ASN A 11 60.42 -0.75 -1.16
CA ASN A 11 60.01 -1.90 -0.31
C ASN A 11 60.19 -1.83 1.23
N ILE A 12 59.31 -2.44 2.06
CA ILE A 12 59.21 -3.90 2.31
C ILE A 12 57.90 -4.23 3.08
N CYS A 13 57.32 -5.40 2.76
CA CYS A 13 56.42 -6.32 3.50
C CYS A 13 55.95 -5.93 4.92
N SER A 14 54.69 -6.19 5.29
CA SER A 14 54.21 -7.56 5.49
C SER A 14 52.69 -7.64 5.71
N SER A 15 52.13 -8.70 5.16
CA SER A 15 50.82 -9.33 5.37
C SER A 15 50.17 -9.14 6.75
N ILE A 16 48.90 -8.72 6.77
CA ILE A 16 47.85 -9.26 7.65
C ILE A 16 46.55 -9.40 6.85
N SER A 17 45.93 -10.54 7.12
CA SER A 17 44.70 -11.16 6.66
C SER A 17 43.41 -10.32 6.67
N HIS A 18 42.53 -10.67 5.72
CA HIS A 18 41.09 -10.83 5.88
C HIS A 18 40.28 -9.59 6.31
N HIS A 19 39.51 -9.01 5.38
CA HIS A 19 38.05 -8.93 5.50
C HIS A 19 37.41 -8.46 4.18
N ARG A 20 36.36 -9.16 3.78
CA ARG A 20 35.51 -8.89 2.60
C ARG A 20 34.78 -7.55 2.79
N PRO A 21 34.47 -6.78 1.73
CA PRO A 21 33.31 -5.89 1.77
C PRO A 21 32.06 -6.68 1.33
N GLU A 22 31.64 -7.65 2.16
CA GLU A 22 30.25 -8.13 2.16
C GLU A 22 29.45 -7.17 3.05
N THR A 23 29.07 -5.98 2.56
CA THR A 23 28.11 -5.11 3.28
C THR A 23 27.65 -3.93 2.43
N LEU A 24 27.10 -4.20 1.25
CA LEU A 24 26.27 -3.20 0.53
C LEU A 24 24.97 -3.79 -0.03
N TRP A 25 24.71 -5.08 0.18
CA TRP A 25 23.51 -5.78 -0.32
C TRP A 25 22.55 -6.25 0.80
N ALA A 26 22.85 -5.94 2.07
CA ALA A 26 22.16 -6.53 3.23
C ALA A 26 21.10 -5.64 3.89
N ILE A 27 20.60 -4.60 3.22
CA ILE A 27 19.42 -3.85 3.68
C ILE A 27 18.50 -3.56 2.49
N ILE A 28 18.16 -4.60 1.73
CA ILE A 28 16.76 -4.69 1.32
C ILE A 28 16.09 -5.19 2.61
N THR A 29 15.65 -4.26 3.44
CA THR A 29 14.66 -4.59 4.45
C THR A 29 13.51 -5.18 3.64
N GLU A 30 13.34 -6.50 3.66
CA GLU A 30 12.07 -7.10 3.31
C GLU A 30 11.07 -6.42 4.24
N LEU A 31 10.40 -5.37 3.74
CA LEU A 31 9.28 -4.75 4.41
C LEU A 31 8.26 -5.86 4.52
N LYS A 32 8.23 -6.50 5.69
CA LYS A 32 7.23 -7.51 6.00
C LYS A 32 5.90 -6.78 6.05
N MET A 33 5.20 -6.83 4.92
CA MET A 33 3.81 -6.43 4.80
C MET A 33 3.03 -6.94 6.00
N LYS A 34 2.49 -6.03 6.81
CA LYS A 34 1.72 -6.33 7.99
C LYS A 34 0.24 -6.10 7.68
N ILE A 35 -0.52 -7.19 7.72
CA ILE A 35 -1.98 -7.14 7.55
C ILE A 35 -2.65 -7.17 8.93
N THR A 36 -3.49 -6.18 9.20
CA THR A 36 -4.31 -6.06 10.43
C THR A 36 -5.78 -5.87 10.07
N THR A 37 -6.67 -6.02 11.03
CA THR A 37 -8.12 -5.98 10.81
C THR A 37 -8.86 -5.39 12.00
N ASN A 38 -10.01 -4.76 11.75
CA ASN A 38 -10.92 -4.39 12.84
C ASN A 38 -11.73 -5.60 13.36
N LYS A 39 -12.49 -5.39 14.43
CA LYS A 39 -13.28 -6.46 15.10
C LYS A 39 -14.35 -7.07 14.19
N LEU A 40 -15.00 -6.26 13.36
CA LEU A 40 -16.08 -6.71 12.49
C LEU A 40 -15.55 -7.63 11.39
N MET A 41 -14.53 -7.18 10.65
CA MET A 41 -13.87 -8.02 9.65
C MET A 41 -13.30 -9.29 10.28
N MET A 42 -12.66 -9.23 11.44
CA MET A 42 -12.17 -10.43 12.13
C MET A 42 -13.29 -11.45 12.40
N SER A 43 -14.49 -10.98 12.77
CA SER A 43 -15.68 -11.83 12.94
C SER A 43 -16.12 -12.48 11.62
N ILE A 44 -16.23 -11.68 10.55
CA ILE A 44 -16.58 -12.14 9.21
C ILE A 44 -15.63 -13.25 8.74
N LEU A 45 -14.32 -13.02 8.85
CA LEU A 45 -13.29 -13.98 8.43
C LEU A 45 -13.31 -15.27 9.24
N LYS A 46 -13.51 -15.16 10.56
CA LYS A 46 -13.59 -16.33 11.45
C LYS A 46 -14.82 -17.19 11.14
N ASN A 47 -15.98 -16.57 10.92
CA ASN A 47 -17.22 -17.29 10.61
C ASN A 47 -17.12 -18.05 9.29
N ARG A 48 -16.38 -17.50 8.33
CA ARG A 48 -16.21 -18.09 6.99
C ARG A 48 -14.95 -18.96 6.84
N LYS A 49 -14.12 -19.05 7.89
CA LYS A 49 -12.85 -19.82 7.92
C LYS A 49 -11.88 -19.44 6.80
N ILE A 50 -11.74 -18.15 6.54
CA ILE A 50 -10.88 -17.62 5.46
C ILE A 50 -9.50 -17.23 6.02
N GLU A 51 -8.43 -17.65 5.35
CA GLU A 51 -7.06 -17.21 5.59
C GLU A 51 -6.51 -16.52 4.33
N PHE A 52 -6.31 -15.20 4.38
CA PHE A 52 -5.84 -14.41 3.22
C PHE A 52 -4.33 -14.31 3.07
N THR A 53 -3.57 -14.70 4.09
CA THR A 53 -2.11 -14.57 4.11
C THR A 53 -1.40 -15.48 3.11
N SER A 54 -2.09 -16.47 2.53
CA SER A 54 -1.50 -17.51 1.68
C SER A 54 -2.16 -17.67 0.31
N GLN A 55 -3.25 -16.95 0.01
CA GLN A 55 -3.96 -17.06 -1.26
C GLN A 55 -3.44 -16.01 -2.25
N ASN A 56 -2.91 -16.49 -3.37
CA ASN A 56 -2.66 -15.68 -4.56
C ASN A 56 -3.87 -15.82 -5.47
N VAL A 57 -4.60 -14.73 -5.67
CA VAL A 57 -5.72 -14.68 -6.61
C VAL A 57 -5.25 -13.96 -7.86
N SER A 58 -5.77 -14.35 -9.03
CA SER A 58 -5.50 -13.60 -10.26
C SER A 58 -6.41 -12.38 -10.29
N LEU A 59 -5.84 -11.20 -10.49
CA LEU A 59 -6.62 -9.99 -10.67
C LEU A 59 -7.27 -9.98 -12.06
N PRO A 60 -8.44 -9.36 -12.22
CA PRO A 60 -8.97 -8.98 -13.52
C PRO A 60 -7.95 -8.16 -14.31
N ASN A 61 -7.88 -8.34 -15.62
CA ASN A 61 -6.87 -7.70 -16.46
C ASN A 61 -6.87 -6.17 -16.31
N GLU A 62 -8.04 -5.54 -16.31
CA GLU A 62 -8.17 -4.09 -16.18
C GLU A 62 -7.61 -3.58 -14.84
N LEU A 63 -7.80 -4.34 -13.76
CA LEU A 63 -7.27 -4.00 -12.44
C LEU A 63 -5.76 -4.21 -12.35
N ASP A 64 -5.24 -5.27 -12.99
CA ASP A 64 -3.81 -5.51 -13.09
C ASP A 64 -3.12 -4.43 -13.94
N GLU A 65 -3.74 -4.02 -15.05
CA GLU A 65 -3.27 -2.92 -15.89
C GLU A 65 -3.28 -1.58 -15.15
N LEU A 66 -4.31 -1.28 -14.36
CA LEU A 66 -4.36 -0.08 -13.52
C LEU A 66 -3.15 0.00 -12.57
N ILE A 67 -2.85 -1.09 -11.86
CA ILE A 67 -1.73 -1.16 -10.92
C ILE A 67 -0.38 -1.07 -11.66
N ASN A 68 -0.24 -1.78 -12.78
CA ASN A 68 0.99 -1.81 -13.56
C ASN A 68 1.26 -0.51 -14.34
N SER A 69 0.22 0.29 -14.60
CA SER A 69 0.38 1.65 -15.16
C SER A 69 1.12 2.58 -14.21
N GLY A 70 1.12 2.25 -12.92
CA GLY A 70 1.92 2.86 -11.87
C GLY A 70 1.26 4.08 -11.23
N PHE A 71 2.08 4.84 -10.52
CA PHE A 71 1.65 5.96 -9.70
C PHE A 71 2.40 7.23 -10.09
N ARG A 72 1.83 8.38 -9.75
CA ARG A 72 2.47 9.69 -9.91
C ARG A 72 2.44 10.47 -8.61
N GLU A 73 3.39 11.40 -8.46
CA GLU A 73 3.35 12.39 -7.41
C GLU A 73 2.75 13.70 -7.94
N GLU A 74 1.79 14.26 -7.21
CA GLU A 74 1.14 15.54 -7.54
C GLU A 74 0.82 16.28 -6.24
N GLU A 75 1.26 17.53 -6.08
CA GLU A 75 1.02 18.36 -4.87
C GLU A 75 1.39 17.67 -3.52
N GLY A 76 2.38 16.78 -3.53
CA GLY A 76 2.79 16.01 -2.36
C GLY A 76 1.87 14.82 -2.02
N CYS A 77 0.95 14.49 -2.92
CA CYS A 77 0.12 13.29 -2.91
C CYS A 77 0.68 12.22 -3.84
N ILE A 78 0.40 10.94 -3.57
CA ILE A 78 0.66 9.83 -4.48
C ILE A 78 -0.67 9.30 -5.00
N LEU A 79 -0.84 9.32 -6.32
CA LEU A 79 -2.08 8.97 -7.01
C LEU A 79 -1.84 7.94 -8.11
N PHE A 80 -2.87 7.18 -8.49
CA PHE A 80 -2.84 6.39 -9.72
C PHE A 80 -2.52 7.27 -10.94
N LYS A 81 -1.70 6.75 -11.86
CA LYS A 81 -1.19 7.50 -13.00
C LYS A 81 -2.28 7.98 -13.96
N ASP A 82 -3.35 7.21 -14.14
CA ASP A 82 -4.37 7.47 -15.16
C ASP A 82 -5.59 8.24 -14.63
N TYR A 83 -5.68 8.46 -13.32
CA TYR A 83 -6.76 9.27 -12.74
C TYR A 83 -6.58 10.74 -13.10
N GLN A 84 -7.56 11.40 -13.70
CA GLN A 84 -7.46 12.85 -13.92
C GLN A 84 -7.56 13.58 -12.58
N TYR A 85 -6.69 14.55 -12.37
CA TYR A 85 -6.77 15.46 -11.22
C TYR A 85 -8.09 16.22 -11.29
N PHE A 86 -9.01 15.94 -10.37
CA PHE A 86 -10.17 16.78 -10.11
C PHE A 86 -9.80 17.67 -8.94
N GLY A 87 -9.55 18.95 -9.22
CA GLY A 87 -8.84 19.83 -8.29
C GLY A 87 -9.60 20.06 -6.98
N PRO A 88 -8.99 19.79 -5.81
CA PRO A 88 -9.54 20.08 -4.50
C PRO A 88 -9.16 21.50 -4.06
N GLY A 89 -9.11 22.49 -4.96
CA GLY A 89 -8.50 23.78 -4.62
C GLY A 89 -7.08 23.63 -4.06
N GLU A 90 -6.67 24.51 -3.13
CA GLU A 90 -5.34 24.44 -2.49
C GLU A 90 -5.27 23.33 -1.41
N LEU A 91 -4.37 22.34 -1.60
CA LEU A 91 -3.99 21.31 -0.63
C LEU A 91 -2.98 21.85 0.40
N ASP A 92 -3.42 22.83 1.19
CA ASP A 92 -2.58 23.58 2.14
C ASP A 92 -2.18 22.82 3.43
N SER A 93 -2.68 21.59 3.63
CA SER A 93 -2.42 20.81 4.85
C SER A 93 -2.26 19.32 4.58
N GLU A 94 -1.48 18.65 5.43
CA GLU A 94 -1.23 17.21 5.38
C GLU A 94 -2.52 16.38 5.56
N LEU A 95 -3.50 16.88 6.33
CA LEU A 95 -4.80 16.25 6.46
C LEU A 95 -5.57 16.29 5.14
N LYS A 96 -5.71 17.47 4.52
CA LYS A 96 -6.38 17.61 3.21
C LYS A 96 -5.72 16.74 2.13
N LYS A 97 -4.39 16.65 2.12
CA LYS A 97 -3.68 15.76 1.19
C LYS A 97 -4.04 14.29 1.40
N SER A 98 -4.12 13.85 2.66
CA SER A 98 -4.49 12.46 2.97
C SER A 98 -5.94 12.17 2.60
N GLU A 99 -6.87 13.07 2.95
CA GLU A 99 -8.28 12.95 2.55
C GLU A 99 -8.43 12.90 1.03
N TYR A 100 -7.64 13.72 0.33
CA TYR A 100 -7.61 13.74 -1.13
C TYR A 100 -7.09 12.45 -1.74
N GLU A 101 -5.99 11.90 -1.22
CA GLU A 101 -5.49 10.57 -1.62
C GLU A 101 -6.53 9.50 -1.37
N ILE A 102 -7.17 9.47 -0.20
CA ILE A 102 -8.21 8.49 0.14
C ILE A 102 -9.38 8.59 -0.85
N PHE A 103 -9.75 9.79 -1.27
CA PHE A 103 -10.84 10.03 -2.21
C PHE A 103 -10.50 9.61 -3.65
N LEU A 104 -9.30 9.95 -4.13
CA LEU A 104 -8.91 9.67 -5.52
C LEU A 104 -8.32 8.29 -5.74
N ASN A 105 -7.75 7.67 -4.72
CA ASN A 105 -7.20 6.32 -4.79
C ASN A 105 -8.22 5.27 -4.36
N ASP A 106 -9.50 5.50 -4.65
CA ASP A 106 -10.60 4.61 -4.35
C ASP A 106 -10.83 3.66 -5.54
N ILE A 107 -10.72 2.34 -5.28
CA ILE A 107 -11.04 1.29 -6.24
C ILE A 107 -12.20 0.50 -5.68
N ASN A 108 -13.35 0.59 -6.34
CA ASN A 108 -14.43 -0.35 -6.15
C ASN A 108 -14.16 -1.61 -6.99
N ILE A 109 -14.07 -2.79 -6.35
CA ILE A 109 -13.78 -4.06 -7.05
C ILE A 109 -14.89 -4.46 -8.02
N SER A 110 -16.15 -4.14 -7.73
CA SER A 110 -17.27 -4.44 -8.62
C SER A 110 -17.18 -3.76 -9.98
N ASP A 111 -16.47 -2.63 -10.07
CA ASP A 111 -16.27 -1.93 -11.36
C ASP A 111 -15.36 -2.70 -12.32
N TYR A 112 -14.55 -3.65 -11.82
CA TYR A 112 -13.53 -4.38 -12.59
C TYR A 112 -13.82 -5.88 -12.76
N VAL A 113 -14.94 -6.36 -12.23
CA VAL A 113 -15.34 -7.77 -12.31
C VAL A 113 -16.70 -7.88 -12.99
N SER A 114 -16.85 -8.83 -13.92
CA SER A 114 -18.15 -9.09 -14.55
C SER A 114 -19.18 -9.55 -13.52
N GLU A 115 -20.42 -9.09 -13.66
CA GLU A 115 -21.53 -9.40 -12.74
C GLU A 115 -21.66 -10.91 -12.45
N LYS A 116 -21.87 -11.24 -11.15
CA LYS A 116 -22.06 -12.57 -10.50
C LYS A 116 -20.89 -13.14 -9.70
N LEU A 117 -19.83 -12.38 -9.38
CA LEU A 117 -18.93 -12.84 -8.33
C LEU A 117 -19.61 -12.77 -6.95
N ASP A 118 -19.42 -13.84 -6.19
CA ASP A 118 -19.72 -13.86 -4.76
C ASP A 118 -18.92 -12.76 -4.04
N GLU A 119 -19.50 -12.24 -2.97
CA GLU A 119 -18.99 -11.10 -2.20
C GLU A 119 -17.61 -11.43 -1.60
N PHE A 120 -17.36 -12.70 -1.22
CA PHE A 120 -16.05 -13.13 -0.73
C PHE A 120 -15.01 -13.28 -1.83
N GLU A 121 -15.40 -13.67 -3.04
CA GLU A 121 -14.52 -13.61 -4.20
C GLU A 121 -14.11 -12.15 -4.49
N LYS A 122 -15.04 -11.19 -4.39
CA LYS A 122 -14.70 -9.76 -4.46
C LYS A 122 -13.70 -9.36 -3.38
N LEU A 123 -13.91 -9.80 -2.13
CA LEU A 123 -12.98 -9.53 -1.03
C LEU A 123 -11.59 -10.11 -1.27
N LYS A 124 -11.49 -11.34 -1.80
CA LYS A 124 -10.18 -11.93 -2.16
C LYS A 124 -9.46 -11.11 -3.24
N ILE A 125 -10.19 -10.68 -4.27
CA ILE A 125 -9.65 -9.80 -5.31
C ILE A 125 -9.20 -8.47 -4.71
N GLY A 126 -9.99 -7.87 -3.83
CA GLY A 126 -9.62 -6.63 -3.12
C GLY A 126 -8.36 -6.78 -2.25
N VAL A 127 -8.21 -7.91 -1.55
CA VAL A 127 -7.00 -8.20 -0.79
C VAL A 127 -5.78 -8.35 -1.68
N GLU A 128 -5.88 -9.13 -2.76
CA GLU A 128 -4.80 -9.27 -3.73
C GLU A 128 -4.43 -7.92 -4.36
N CYS A 129 -5.43 -7.12 -4.73
CA CYS A 129 -5.25 -5.78 -5.27
C CYS A 129 -4.48 -4.90 -4.29
N GLY A 130 -4.90 -4.86 -3.02
CA GLY A 130 -4.24 -4.09 -1.99
C GLY A 130 -2.79 -4.53 -1.73
N LYS A 131 -2.51 -5.84 -1.77
CA LYS A 131 -1.13 -6.36 -1.66
C LYS A 131 -0.25 -5.84 -2.79
N ARG A 132 -0.72 -5.94 -4.05
CA ARG A 132 0.05 -5.48 -5.21
C ARG A 132 0.26 -3.97 -5.22
N ILE A 133 -0.75 -3.19 -4.82
CA ILE A 133 -0.61 -1.74 -4.64
C ILE A 133 0.50 -1.45 -3.61
N TYR A 134 0.42 -2.07 -2.43
CA TYR A 134 1.41 -1.86 -1.37
C TYR A 134 2.83 -2.24 -1.81
N GLU A 135 2.99 -3.36 -2.49
CA GLU A 135 4.28 -3.81 -3.04
C GLU A 135 4.86 -2.81 -4.04
N GLN A 136 4.04 -2.32 -4.98
CA GLN A 136 4.49 -1.33 -5.96
C GLN A 136 4.83 0.00 -5.30
N LEU A 137 4.03 0.47 -4.33
CA LEU A 137 4.31 1.70 -3.59
C LEU A 137 5.65 1.61 -2.85
N ASN A 138 5.87 0.54 -2.09
CA ASN A 138 7.11 0.32 -1.35
C ASN A 138 8.34 0.15 -2.24
N LYS A 139 8.15 -0.40 -3.45
CA LYS A 139 9.24 -0.55 -4.42
C LYS A 139 9.66 0.80 -5.02
N HIS A 140 8.72 1.72 -5.21
CA HIS A 140 8.93 2.95 -5.97
C HIS A 140 9.12 4.19 -5.10
N TYR A 141 8.65 4.18 -3.85
CA TYR A 141 8.64 5.35 -2.98
C TYR A 141 9.27 5.04 -1.62
N GLN A 142 10.03 6.00 -1.09
CA GLN A 142 10.61 5.93 0.26
C GLN A 142 9.68 6.61 1.26
N LYS A 143 8.43 6.14 1.35
CA LYS A 143 7.39 6.66 2.25
C LYS A 143 6.66 5.48 2.90
N ASP A 144 6.02 5.73 4.03
CA ASP A 144 5.13 4.76 4.65
C ASP A 144 3.72 4.91 4.05
N PHE A 145 3.09 3.78 3.75
CA PHE A 145 1.78 3.73 3.12
C PHE A 145 0.80 2.92 3.95
N ARG A 146 -0.47 3.27 3.82
CA ARG A 146 -1.57 2.47 4.35
C ARG A 146 -2.51 2.15 3.21
N VAL A 147 -2.76 0.86 3.00
CA VAL A 147 -3.82 0.37 2.11
C VAL A 147 -4.97 -0.14 2.97
N LEU A 148 -6.16 0.35 2.71
CA LEU A 148 -7.40 0.07 3.42
C LEU A 148 -8.29 -0.74 2.49
N ILE A 149 -8.78 -1.87 2.95
CA ILE A 149 -9.72 -2.72 2.21
C ILE A 149 -10.99 -2.79 3.04
N TYR A 150 -12.02 -2.11 2.57
CA TYR A 150 -13.34 -2.06 3.17
C TYR A 150 -14.20 -3.19 2.60
N PHE A 151 -14.97 -3.81 3.49
CA PHE A 151 -15.92 -4.86 3.21
C PHE A 151 -17.10 -4.69 4.17
N GLY A 152 -18.18 -4.09 3.66
CA GLY A 152 -19.30 -3.63 4.47
C GLY A 152 -20.59 -4.36 4.18
N GLU A 153 -21.46 -4.38 5.18
CA GLU A 153 -22.85 -4.84 5.09
C GLU A 153 -23.74 -3.65 4.75
N THR A 154 -24.62 -3.77 3.76
CA THR A 154 -25.69 -2.79 3.54
C THR A 154 -26.87 -3.19 4.44
N LEU A 155 -27.18 -2.34 5.43
CA LEU A 155 -28.34 -2.52 6.32
C LEU A 155 -29.60 -1.99 5.63
N ASN A 156 -30.57 -2.87 5.36
CA ASN A 156 -31.90 -2.46 4.92
C ASN A 156 -32.87 -2.51 6.12
N GLY A 157 -32.88 -1.43 6.91
CA GLY A 157 -33.58 -1.40 8.19
C GLY A 157 -32.79 -2.10 9.30
N ASN A 158 -33.35 -3.16 9.89
CA ASN A 158 -32.70 -3.94 10.97
C ASN A 158 -32.17 -5.31 10.49
N GLU A 159 -32.28 -5.62 9.20
CA GLU A 159 -31.79 -6.86 8.59
C GLU A 159 -30.59 -6.55 7.69
N ILE A 160 -29.58 -7.43 7.75
CA ILE A 160 -28.42 -7.40 6.86
C ILE A 160 -28.90 -7.96 5.52
N ASP A 161 -28.95 -7.13 4.48
CA ASP A 161 -29.60 -7.49 3.20
C ASP A 161 -28.56 -7.99 2.18
N ILE A 162 -27.42 -7.30 2.01
CA ILE A 162 -26.40 -7.59 0.98
C ILE A 162 -25.00 -7.14 1.47
N TYR A 163 -23.92 -7.86 1.16
CA TYR A 163 -22.56 -7.30 1.22
C TYR A 163 -22.25 -6.69 -0.16
N ASP A 164 -22.60 -5.42 -0.36
CA ASP A 164 -22.63 -4.87 -1.73
C ASP A 164 -21.24 -4.86 -2.40
N ASP A 165 -20.17 -4.56 -1.65
CA ASP A 165 -18.88 -4.36 -2.30
C ASP A 165 -17.61 -4.53 -1.46
N CYS A 166 -16.50 -4.66 -2.19
CA CYS A 166 -15.15 -4.53 -1.66
C CYS A 166 -14.51 -3.28 -2.25
N ILE A 167 -14.03 -2.39 -1.38
CA ILE A 167 -13.39 -1.14 -1.78
C ILE A 167 -11.96 -1.12 -1.28
N VAL A 168 -11.01 -0.85 -2.17
CA VAL A 168 -9.58 -0.71 -1.85
C VAL A 168 -9.19 0.76 -1.96
N LYS A 169 -8.63 1.31 -0.88
CA LYS A 169 -8.12 2.69 -0.84
C LYS A 169 -6.67 2.69 -0.39
N PHE A 170 -5.89 3.71 -0.77
CA PHE A 170 -4.57 3.90 -0.17
C PHE A 170 -4.19 5.37 -0.02
N HIS A 171 -3.31 5.62 0.95
CA HIS A 171 -2.75 6.95 1.19
C HIS A 171 -1.34 6.85 1.82
N VAL A 172 -0.60 7.96 1.74
CA VAL A 172 0.67 8.12 2.47
C VAL A 172 0.36 8.34 3.95
N ILE A 173 1.11 7.70 4.84
CA ILE A 173 1.02 7.95 6.27
C ILE A 173 1.73 9.28 6.58
N ARG A 174 0.97 10.25 7.07
CA ARG A 174 1.46 11.56 7.50
C ARG A 174 1.30 11.66 9.01
N VAL A 175 2.42 11.61 9.73
CA VAL A 175 2.47 11.57 11.21
C VAL A 175 1.67 12.72 11.84
N SER A 176 1.66 13.89 11.20
CA SER A 176 0.96 15.09 11.70
C SER A 176 -0.56 14.99 11.74
N CYS A 177 -1.15 14.02 11.05
CA CYS A 177 -2.61 13.83 11.00
C CYS A 177 -3.00 12.35 11.16
N GLU A 178 -2.11 11.53 11.72
CA GLU A 178 -2.35 10.09 11.83
C GLU A 178 -3.49 9.79 12.82
N ASP A 179 -3.57 10.54 13.92
CA ASP A 179 -4.59 10.32 14.95
C ASP A 179 -5.99 10.63 14.42
N GLU A 180 -6.13 11.70 13.63
CA GLU A 180 -7.36 12.08 12.94
C GLU A 180 -7.80 11.01 11.92
N LEU A 181 -6.85 10.39 11.23
CA LEU A 181 -7.13 9.35 10.23
C LEU A 181 -7.32 7.94 10.81
N LYS A 182 -6.96 7.70 12.08
CA LYS A 182 -7.22 6.40 12.74
C LYS A 182 -8.72 6.10 12.80
N GLU A 183 -9.55 7.12 12.99
CA GLU A 183 -11.01 6.99 13.00
C GLU A 183 -11.58 6.61 11.62
N PHE A 184 -10.92 6.99 10.54
CA PHE A 184 -11.37 6.79 9.15
C PHE A 184 -11.29 5.35 8.62
N GLY A 185 -10.72 4.40 9.39
CA GLY A 185 -10.62 3.02 8.92
C GLY A 185 -10.43 1.94 10.00
N ILE A 186 -9.81 2.24 11.14
CA ILE A 186 -9.54 1.19 12.15
C ILE A 186 -10.77 0.96 13.04
N GLU A 187 -11.55 2.01 13.29
CA GLU A 187 -12.66 1.98 14.26
C GLU A 187 -14.06 2.05 13.64
N SER A 188 -14.18 1.92 12.31
CA SER A 188 -15.49 1.82 11.66
C SER A 188 -16.29 0.68 12.32
N LYS A 189 -17.47 1.03 12.85
CA LYS A 189 -18.37 0.09 13.53
C LYS A 189 -19.33 -0.59 12.56
N SER A 190 -19.48 -0.02 11.36
CA SER A 190 -20.42 -0.47 10.33
C SER A 190 -19.77 -1.26 9.21
N GLU A 191 -18.44 -1.20 9.07
CA GLU A 191 -17.72 -1.85 7.97
C GLU A 191 -16.59 -2.72 8.49
N GLY A 192 -16.40 -3.88 7.87
CA GLY A 192 -15.19 -4.67 8.05
C GLY A 192 -14.03 -3.99 7.34
N VAL A 193 -12.90 -3.79 8.03
CA VAL A 193 -11.72 -3.17 7.42
C VAL A 193 -10.48 -4.05 7.63
N LEU A 194 -9.79 -4.33 6.53
CA LEU A 194 -8.43 -4.87 6.49
C LEU A 194 -7.45 -3.74 6.17
N ILE A 195 -6.28 -3.79 6.80
CA ILE A 195 -5.27 -2.73 6.71
C ILE A 195 -3.92 -3.37 6.42
N ILE A 196 -3.29 -2.94 5.33
CA ILE A 196 -1.93 -3.33 4.93
C ILE A 196 -1.01 -2.14 5.17
N GLN A 197 0.10 -2.39 5.88
CA GLN A 197 1.12 -1.40 6.24
C GLN A 197 2.49 -2.05 6.40
#